data_AF-A0A951ND23-F1
#
_entry.id   AF-A0A951ND23-F1
#
_cell.length_a   1.000
_cell.length_b   1.000
_cell.length_c   1.000
_cell.angle_alpha   90.00
_cell.angle_beta   90.00
_cell.angle_gamma   90.00
#
_symmetry.space_group_name_H-M   'P 1'
#
loop_
_entity.id
_entity.type
_entity.pdbx_description
1 polymer ?
#
loop_
_entity_poly.entity_id
_entity_poly.type
_entity_poly.pdbx_seq_one_letter_code
_entity_poly.pdbx_strand_id
1 'polypeptide(L)' 'TGHLPFTPRAKRCLNNTLREALARSDRHIGVEHVALGLAAMADGVIPQVLPVVGVSAAQVRAAVKDRYRQAG' A
#
# COMPACT_ATOMS: atom_id res chain seq x y z
N THR A 1 -0.81 23.39 17.84
CA THR A 1 -1.23 22.53 16.71
C THR A 1 -0.60 21.16 16.91
N GLY A 2 -1.38 20.17 17.35
CA GLY A 2 -0.88 18.83 17.74
C GLY A 2 -0.60 17.92 16.55
N HIS A 3 0.20 18.37 15.58
CA HIS A 3 0.54 17.57 14.41
C HIS A 3 1.64 16.57 14.77
N LEU A 4 1.28 15.33 15.11
CA LEU A 4 2.27 14.26 15.24
C LEU A 4 2.91 14.01 13.87
N PRO A 5 4.24 14.16 13.74
CA PRO A 5 4.91 13.89 12.49
C PRO A 5 4.83 12.40 12.18
N PHE A 6 4.66 12.07 10.90
CA PHE A 6 4.84 10.70 10.45
C PHE A 6 6.23 10.21 10.78
N THR A 7 6.31 8.98 11.28
CA THR A 7 7.59 8.28 11.41
C THR A 7 8.25 8.12 10.04
N PRO A 8 9.59 7.97 9.97
CA PRO A 8 10.27 7.73 8.70
C PRO A 8 9.68 6.56 7.91
N ARG A 9 9.26 5.50 8.61
CA ARG A 9 8.59 4.33 8.02
C ARG A 9 7.23 4.68 7.42
N ALA A 10 6.40 5.44 8.14
CA ALA A 10 5.10 5.88 7.62
C ALA A 10 5.27 6.78 6.40
N LYS A 11 6.27 7.68 6.39
CA LYS A 11 6.60 8.48 5.20
C LYS A 11 7.00 7.63 3.99
N ARG A 12 7.80 6.57 4.20
CA ARG A 12 8.14 5.62 3.10
C ARG A 12 6.90 4.92 2.55
N CYS A 13 6.00 4.46 3.42
CA CYS A 13 4.73 3.86 3.00
C CYS A 13 3.91 4.82 2.12
N LEU A 14 3.76 6.08 2.57
CA LEU A 14 3.03 7.10 1.81
C LEU A 14 3.69 7.41 0.46
N ASN A 15 5.02 7.45 0.40
CA ASN A 15 5.74 7.61 -0.86
C ASN A 15 5.49 6.44 -1.81
N ASN A 16 5.45 5.20 -1.30
CA ASN A 16 5.12 4.02 -2.11
C ASN A 16 3.68 4.11 -2.63
N THR A 17 2.73 4.48 -1.78
CA THR A 17 1.34 4.73 -2.17
C THR A 17 1.22 5.76 -3.29
N LEU A 18 1.95 6.89 -3.18
CA LEU A 18 1.96 7.91 -4.22
C LEU A 18 2.54 7.36 -5.53
N ARG A 19 3.62 6.56 -5.48
CA ARG A 19 4.20 5.95 -6.68
C ARG A 19 3.22 5.02 -7.40
N GLU A 20 2.41 4.26 -6.68
CA GLU A 20 1.40 3.38 -7.27
C GLU A 20 0.31 4.18 -8.01
N ALA A 21 -0.17 5.28 -7.40
CA ALA A 21 -1.15 6.16 -8.05
C ALA A 21 -0.57 6.81 -9.32
N LEU A 22 0.66 7.31 -9.25
CA LEU A 22 1.34 7.92 -10.40
C LEU A 22 1.61 6.91 -11.52
N ALA A 23 2.00 5.67 -11.19
CA ALA A 23 2.25 4.63 -12.17
C ALA A 23 0.99 4.25 -12.98
N ARG A 24 -0.20 4.53 -12.45
CA ARG A 24 -1.49 4.33 -13.12
C ARG A 24 -2.06 5.59 -13.76
N SER A 25 -1.39 6.74 -13.60
CA SER A 25 -1.92 8.06 -13.97
C SER A 25 -3.24 8.40 -13.26
N ASP A 26 -3.45 7.86 -12.05
CA ASP A 26 -4.65 8.14 -11.27
C ASP A 26 -4.58 9.54 -10.66
N ARG A 27 -5.68 10.29 -10.77
CA ARG A 27 -5.77 11.68 -10.29
C ARG A 27 -5.97 11.78 -8.77
N HIS A 28 -6.26 10.67 -8.10
CA HIS A 28 -6.51 10.61 -6.67
C HIS A 28 -5.91 9.34 -6.06
N ILE A 29 -5.48 9.43 -4.80
CA ILE A 29 -5.01 8.28 -4.03
C ILE A 29 -6.22 7.56 -3.42
N GLY A 30 -6.66 6.47 -4.05
CA GLY A 30 -7.63 5.54 -3.48
C GLY A 30 -7.05 4.53 -2.47
N VAL A 31 -7.94 3.77 -1.84
CA VAL A 31 -7.63 2.72 -0.83
C VAL A 31 -6.71 1.65 -1.37
N GLU A 32 -6.83 1.41 -2.66
CA GLU A 32 -6.05 0.49 -3.46
C GLU A 32 -4.54 0.82 -3.53
N HIS A 33 -4.18 2.11 -3.66
CA HIS A 33 -2.80 2.57 -3.67
C HIS A 33 -2.21 2.50 -2.27
N VAL A 34 -3.05 2.75 -1.26
CA VAL A 34 -2.68 2.57 0.15
C VAL A 34 -2.37 1.09 0.41
N ALA A 35 -3.25 0.18 -0.03
CA ALA A 35 -3.05 -1.26 0.10
C ALA A 35 -1.76 -1.73 -0.58
N LEU A 36 -1.48 -1.26 -1.79
CA LEU A 36 -0.23 -1.58 -2.50
C LEU A 36 1.01 -1.00 -1.81
N GLY A 37 0.92 0.24 -1.32
CA GLY A 37 2.01 0.87 -0.55
C GLY A 37 2.32 0.13 0.74
N LEU A 38 1.29 -0.35 1.45
CA LEU A 38 1.44 -1.20 2.64
C LEU A 38 2.04 -2.56 2.29
N ALA A 39 1.53 -3.23 1.25
CA ALA A 39 2.03 -4.53 0.82
C ALA A 39 3.49 -4.48 0.31
N ALA A 40 3.99 -3.30 -0.06
CA ALA A 40 5.39 -3.08 -0.42
C ALA A 40 6.33 -2.89 0.79
N MET A 41 5.80 -2.83 2.03
CA MET A 41 6.62 -2.65 3.23
C MET A 41 7.33 -3.94 3.61
N ALA A 42 8.67 -3.90 3.63
CA ALA A 42 9.52 -5.00 4.08
C ALA A 42 9.81 -4.99 5.59
N ASP A 43 9.47 -3.90 6.28
CA ASP A 43 9.74 -3.70 7.71
C ASP A 43 8.50 -3.26 8.49
N GLY A 44 8.51 -3.50 9.81
CA GLY A 44 7.44 -3.11 10.70
C GLY A 44 6.34 -4.16 10.85
N VAL A 45 5.10 -3.70 10.97
CA VAL A 45 3.96 -4.55 11.34
C VAL A 45 3.43 -5.37 10.16
N ILE A 46 3.54 -4.87 8.93
CA ILE A 46 2.96 -5.54 7.75
C ILE A 46 3.54 -6.95 7.53
N PRO A 47 4.88 -7.16 7.54
CA PRO A 47 5.44 -8.51 7.42
C PRO A 47 5.03 -9.48 8.53
N GLN A 48 4.61 -8.96 9.69
CA GLN A 48 4.18 -9.76 10.84
C GLN A 48 2.69 -10.14 10.74
N VAL A 49 1.84 -9.22 10.25
CA VAL A 49 0.38 -9.42 10.18
C VAL A 49 -0.03 -10.30 9.02
N LEU A 50 0.61 -10.15 7.86
CA LEU A 50 0.25 -10.88 6.64
C LEU A 50 0.28 -12.42 6.82
N PRO A 51 1.32 -13.03 7.43
CA PRO A 51 1.32 -14.46 7.74
C PRO A 51 0.23 -14.88 8.73
N VAL A 52 -0.08 -14.05 9.73
CA VAL A 52 -1.11 -14.33 10.74
C VAL A 52 -2.49 -14.45 10.10
N VAL A 53 -2.76 -13.68 9.04
CA VAL A 53 -4.01 -13.77 8.26
C VAL A 53 -3.92 -14.76 7.10
N GLY A 54 -2.82 -15.50 6.96
CA GLY A 54 -2.65 -16.55 5.94
C GLY A 54 -2.46 -16.03 4.51
N VAL A 55 -1.97 -14.79 4.34
CA VAL A 55 -1.81 -14.17 3.02
C VAL A 55 -0.40 -13.62 2.86
N SER A 56 0.20 -13.75 1.68
CA SER A 56 1.48 -13.12 1.35
C SER A 56 1.29 -11.71 0.76
N ALA A 57 2.31 -10.87 0.91
CA ALA A 57 2.33 -9.55 0.25
C ALA A 57 2.16 -9.65 -1.27
N ALA A 58 2.69 -10.70 -1.89
CA ALA A 58 2.52 -10.96 -3.32
C ALA A 58 1.05 -11.23 -3.69
N GLN A 59 0.34 -12.04 -2.90
CA GLN A 59 -1.09 -12.30 -3.08
C GLN A 59 -1.94 -11.04 -2.92
N VAL A 60 -1.65 -10.21 -1.90
CA VAL A 60 -2.36 -8.92 -1.74
C VAL A 60 -2.15 -8.04 -2.96
N ARG A 61 -0.91 -7.88 -3.44
CA ARG A 61 -0.62 -7.05 -4.62
C ARG A 61 -1.31 -7.58 -5.87
N ALA A 62 -1.31 -8.89 -6.08
CA ALA A 62 -1.98 -9.51 -7.23
C ALA A 62 -3.50 -9.25 -7.16
N ALA A 63 -4.13 -9.53 -6.02
CA ALA A 63 -5.57 -9.34 -5.83
C ALA A 63 -6.02 -7.88 -6.06
N VAL A 64 -5.27 -6.91 -5.53
CA VAL A 64 -5.58 -5.49 -5.74
C VAL A 64 -5.42 -5.12 -7.22
N LYS A 65 -4.34 -5.58 -7.89
CA LYS A 65 -4.12 -5.31 -9.31
C LYS A 65 -5.14 -5.95 -10.22
N ASP A 66 -5.62 -7.14 -9.90
CA ASP A 66 -6.69 -7.80 -10.66
C ASP A 66 -8.00 -7.05 -10.52
N ARG A 67 -8.32 -6.58 -9.32
CA ARG A 67 -9.52 -5.76 -9.09
C ARG A 67 -9.46 -4.44 -9.86
N TYR A 68 -8.28 -3.86 -10.07
CA TYR A 68 -8.13 -2.70 -10.95
C TYR A 68 -8.46 -2.97 -12.40
N ARG A 69 -8.07 -4.13 -12.93
CA ARG A 69 -8.32 -4.48 -14.34
C ARG A 69 -9.81 -4.64 -14.62
N GLN A 70 -10.58 -5.02 -13.61
CA GLN A 70 -12.03 -5.22 -13.71
C GLN A 70 -12.84 -3.93 -13.54
N ALA A 71 -12.22 -2.85 -13.06
CA ALA A 71 -12.88 -1.57 -12.79
C ALA A 71 -12.68 -0.52 -13.91
N GLY A 72 -11.93 -0.85 -14.96
CA GLY A 72 -11.82 -0.08 -16.20
C GLY A 72 -12.62 -0.74 -17.31
#